data_AF-A0A940SIX3-F1
#
_entry.id   AF-A0A940SIX3-F1
#
_cell.length_a   1.000
_cell.length_b   1.000
_cell.length_c   1.000
_cell.angle_alpha   90.00
_cell.angle_beta   90.00
_cell.angle_gamma   90.00
#
_symmetry.space_group_name_H-M   'P 1'
#
loop_
_entity.id
_entity.type
_entity.pdbx_description
1 polymer ?
#
loop_
_entity_poly.entity_id
_entity_poly.type
_entity_poly.pdbx_seq_one_letter_code
_entity_poly.pdbx_strand_id
1 'polypeptide(L)'
;YYSTLCDHRQGRCDQDVVYKQELLMNQANVTLEDRPVIARAKAKAEETGMPAAAIQLGDGTIVTGKTSSLLGASAAVLLNALKALGGIHDDIHLISPIVIEPIQRLKVGFLGNHNPRLHNDEILIALSISAATNPTAQLALDQLPRLRGCEAHSSVILSQIDSSVLRKLGINLTCEPHYQTKKLYHH
;
A
#
# COMPACT_ATOMS: atom_id res chain seq x y z
N TYR A 1 -6.49 16.12 6.85
CA TYR A 1 -5.83 16.69 5.66
C TYR A 1 -5.79 15.76 4.44
N TYR A 2 -4.89 14.76 4.33
CA TYR A 2 -4.76 13.95 3.10
C TYR A 2 -6.04 13.22 2.66
N SER A 3 -6.85 12.71 3.60
CA SER A 3 -8.17 12.14 3.24
C SER A 3 -9.04 13.16 2.52
N THR A 4 -9.10 14.39 3.03
CA THR A 4 -9.85 15.50 2.44
C THR A 4 -9.31 15.91 1.07
N LEU A 5 -7.98 15.89 0.88
CA LEU A 5 -7.39 16.11 -0.45
C LEU A 5 -7.83 15.04 -1.45
N CYS A 6 -7.84 13.76 -1.05
CA CYS A 6 -8.34 12.67 -1.89
C CYS A 6 -9.84 12.80 -2.18
N ASP A 7 -10.65 13.14 -1.17
CA ASP A 7 -12.10 13.34 -1.31
C ASP A 7 -12.40 14.51 -2.26
N HIS A 8 -11.66 15.61 -2.15
CA HIS A 8 -11.77 16.74 -3.07
C HIS A 8 -11.41 16.33 -4.50
N ARG A 9 -10.29 15.61 -4.68
CA ARG A 9 -9.87 15.08 -5.99
C ARG A 9 -10.91 14.14 -6.61
N GLN A 10 -11.68 13.46 -5.76
CA GLN A 10 -12.77 12.55 -6.12
C GLN A 10 -14.12 13.26 -6.32
N GLY A 11 -14.19 14.57 -6.13
CA GLY A 11 -15.44 15.34 -6.25
C GLY A 11 -16.42 15.08 -5.10
N ARG A 12 -15.95 14.60 -3.95
CA ARG A 12 -16.77 14.29 -2.77
C ARG A 12 -16.86 15.44 -1.76
N CYS A 13 -15.99 16.44 -1.88
CA CYS A 13 -16.04 17.64 -1.06
C CYS A 13 -15.49 18.86 -1.79
N ASP A 14 -15.91 20.04 -1.32
CA ASP A 14 -15.50 21.32 -1.86
C ASP A 14 -14.11 21.75 -1.35
N GLN A 15 -13.49 22.69 -2.08
CA GLN A 15 -12.19 23.27 -1.74
C GLN A 15 -12.17 23.88 -0.33
N ASP A 16 -13.30 24.45 0.12
CA ASP A 16 -13.43 25.05 1.44
C ASP A 16 -13.17 24.06 2.58
N VAL A 17 -13.45 22.78 2.38
CA VAL A 17 -13.18 21.74 3.37
C VAL A 17 -11.67 21.49 3.49
N VAL A 18 -10.93 21.56 2.37
CA VAL A 18 -9.46 21.48 2.37
C VAL A 18 -8.86 22.66 3.12
N TYR A 19 -9.31 23.88 2.83
CA TYR A 19 -8.84 25.10 3.50
C TYR A 19 -9.05 25.05 5.02
N LYS A 20 -10.22 24.57 5.47
CA LYS A 20 -10.49 24.36 6.91
C LYS A 20 -9.50 23.39 7.54
N GLN A 21 -9.12 22.31 6.85
CA GLN A 21 -8.13 21.36 7.34
C GLN A 21 -6.74 21.99 7.45
N GLU A 22 -6.34 22.84 6.50
CA GLU A 22 -5.07 23.57 6.54
C GLU A 22 -5.02 24.55 7.72
N LEU A 23 -6.13 25.27 7.96
CA LEU A 23 -6.23 26.15 9.12
C LEU A 23 -6.09 25.39 10.44
N LEU A 24 -6.73 24.23 10.57
CA LEU A 24 -6.62 23.38 11.76
C LEU A 24 -5.19 22.86 11.96
N MET A 25 -4.51 22.45 10.90
CA MET A 25 -3.11 22.04 10.98
C MET A 25 -2.20 23.18 11.46
N ASN A 26 -2.39 24.39 10.90
CA ASN A 26 -1.65 25.57 11.33
C ASN A 26 -1.91 25.92 12.80
N GLN A 27 -3.17 25.86 13.25
CA GLN A 27 -3.55 26.10 14.65
C GLN A 27 -2.96 25.06 15.60
N ALA A 28 -2.86 23.81 15.17
CA ALA A 28 -2.23 22.72 15.94
C ALA A 28 -0.70 22.72 15.83
N ASN A 29 -0.11 23.60 15.01
CA ASN A 29 1.32 23.64 14.70
C ASN A 29 1.88 22.28 14.25
N VAL A 30 1.11 21.57 13.40
CA VAL A 30 1.50 20.30 12.79
C VAL A 30 1.71 20.45 11.29
N THR A 31 2.65 19.69 10.76
CA THR A 31 3.06 19.74 9.36
C THR A 31 3.04 18.34 8.74
N LEU A 32 3.31 18.27 7.43
CA LEU A 32 3.45 16.99 6.75
C LEU A 32 4.71 16.22 7.19
N GLU A 33 5.70 16.91 7.77
CA GLU A 33 6.95 16.30 8.23
C GLU A 33 6.74 15.43 9.48
N ASP A 34 5.69 15.70 10.27
CA ASP A 34 5.29 14.89 11.42
C ASP A 34 4.85 13.46 11.01
N ARG A 35 4.65 13.22 9.72
CA ARG A 35 4.36 11.91 9.14
C ARG A 35 5.44 11.54 8.11
N PRO A 36 6.57 10.95 8.54
CA PRO A 36 7.76 10.77 7.70
C PRO A 36 7.55 9.82 6.51
N VAL A 37 6.54 8.94 6.56
CA VAL A 37 6.18 8.05 5.45
C VAL A 37 5.74 8.78 4.19
N ILE A 38 5.23 10.02 4.29
CA ILE A 38 4.88 10.84 3.13
C ILE A 38 6.12 11.09 2.27
N ALA A 39 7.16 11.66 2.88
CA ALA A 39 8.40 12.00 2.18
C ALA A 39 9.05 10.74 1.57
N ARG A 40 9.05 9.61 2.30
CA ARG A 40 9.63 8.35 1.84
C ARG A 40 8.88 7.74 0.65
N ALA A 41 7.54 7.77 0.67
CA ALA A 41 6.73 7.29 -0.45
C ALA A 41 6.94 8.16 -1.70
N LYS A 42 6.97 9.49 -1.55
CA LYS A 42 7.21 10.43 -2.66
C LYS A 42 8.59 10.26 -3.27
N ALA A 43 9.63 10.24 -2.44
CA ALA A 43 11.01 10.04 -2.90
C ALA A 43 11.16 8.72 -3.67
N LYS A 44 10.54 7.63 -3.20
CA LYS A 44 10.59 6.34 -3.90
C LYS A 44 9.83 6.36 -5.22
N ALA A 45 8.71 7.09 -5.29
CA ALA A 45 7.96 7.24 -6.52
C ALA A 45 8.74 8.05 -7.56
N GLU A 46 9.43 9.11 -7.13
CA GLU A 46 10.30 9.93 -7.98
C GLU A 46 11.52 9.14 -8.48
N GLU A 47 12.22 8.43 -7.59
CA GLU A 47 13.38 7.60 -7.93
C GLU A 47 13.06 6.53 -8.98
N THR A 48 11.85 5.96 -8.92
CA THR A 48 11.46 4.83 -9.77
C THR A 48 10.60 5.21 -10.97
N GLY A 49 10.09 6.45 -11.01
CA GLY A 49 9.11 6.90 -12.00
C GLY A 49 7.77 6.15 -11.94
N MET A 50 7.51 5.39 -10.88
CA MET A 50 6.37 4.50 -10.73
C MET A 50 5.70 4.74 -9.37
N PRO A 51 4.40 4.41 -9.21
CA PRO A 51 3.77 4.53 -7.90
C PRO A 51 4.51 3.73 -6.83
N ALA A 52 4.63 4.32 -5.65
CA ALA A 52 5.30 3.76 -4.50
C ALA A 52 4.45 3.97 -3.23
N ALA A 53 4.80 3.23 -2.18
CA ALA A 53 4.20 3.36 -0.87
C ALA A 53 5.28 3.20 0.20
N ALA A 54 5.03 3.76 1.38
CA ALA A 54 5.87 3.62 2.56
C ALA A 54 5.02 3.31 3.79
N ILE A 55 5.60 2.58 4.74
CA ILE A 55 4.99 2.25 6.03
C ILE A 55 6.04 2.41 7.13
N GLN A 56 5.65 3.04 8.23
CA GLN A 56 6.42 3.13 9.46
C GLN A 56 5.92 2.07 10.43
N LEU A 57 6.84 1.18 10.81
CA LEU A 57 6.59 0.09 11.74
C LEU A 57 6.58 0.61 13.19
N GLY A 58 6.14 -0.24 14.12
CA GLY A 58 6.05 0.12 15.54
C GLY A 58 7.38 0.46 16.23
N ASP A 59 8.51 0.04 15.65
CA ASP A 59 9.87 0.40 16.11
C ASP A 59 10.39 1.70 15.46
N GLY A 60 9.60 2.35 14.61
CA GLY A 60 9.97 3.55 13.86
C GLY A 60 10.67 3.28 12.53
N THR A 61 11.01 2.03 12.20
CA THR A 61 11.59 1.65 10.92
C THR A 61 10.63 1.98 9.78
N ILE A 62 11.13 2.63 8.73
CA ILE A 62 10.34 2.92 7.53
C ILE A 62 10.72 1.97 6.41
N VAL A 63 9.73 1.22 5.95
CA VAL A 63 9.83 0.30 4.81
C VAL A 63 9.13 0.91 3.61
N THR A 64 9.66 0.69 2.41
CA THR A 64 9.05 1.15 1.15
C THR A 64 8.72 -0.01 0.23
N GLY A 65 7.77 0.21 -0.67
CA GLY A 65 7.42 -0.69 -1.76
C GLY A 65 7.16 0.10 -3.03
N LYS A 66 7.51 -0.48 -4.18
CA LYS A 66 7.30 0.13 -5.49
C LYS A 66 6.47 -0.77 -6.38
N THR A 67 5.80 -0.17 -7.35
CA THR A 67 5.10 -0.93 -8.39
C THR A 67 6.10 -1.71 -9.24
N SER A 68 5.80 -2.98 -9.52
CA SER A 68 6.56 -3.85 -10.43
C SER A 68 5.64 -4.46 -11.50
N SER A 69 6.16 -5.42 -12.27
CA SER A 69 5.35 -6.23 -13.19
C SER A 69 4.37 -7.15 -12.45
N LEU A 70 4.73 -7.61 -11.25
CA LEU A 70 3.94 -8.57 -10.46
C LEU A 70 3.07 -7.89 -9.41
N LEU A 71 3.58 -6.84 -8.75
CA LEU A 71 2.99 -6.27 -7.55
C LEU A 71 2.64 -4.79 -7.75
N GLY A 72 1.49 -4.39 -7.21
CA GLY A 72 1.22 -2.99 -6.92
C GLY A 72 2.09 -2.48 -5.76
N ALA A 73 2.30 -1.17 -5.68
CA ALA A 73 3.10 -0.56 -4.61
C ALA A 73 2.63 -0.90 -3.20
N SER A 74 1.30 -0.92 -2.99
CA SER A 74 0.68 -1.25 -1.70
C SER A 74 0.95 -2.69 -1.27
N ALA A 75 0.87 -3.63 -2.22
CA ALA A 75 1.14 -5.04 -1.95
C ALA A 75 2.63 -5.30 -1.73
N ALA A 76 3.50 -4.61 -2.48
CA ALA A 76 4.94 -4.66 -2.28
C ALA A 76 5.34 -4.16 -0.89
N VAL A 77 4.83 -3.00 -0.45
CA VAL A 77 5.16 -2.46 0.88
C VAL A 77 4.62 -3.35 1.99
N LEU A 78 3.45 -3.99 1.80
CA LEU A 78 2.89 -4.95 2.76
C LEU A 78 3.82 -6.15 2.95
N LEU A 79 4.27 -6.79 1.86
CA LEU A 79 5.20 -7.92 1.96
C LEU A 79 6.53 -7.51 2.58
N ASN A 80 7.08 -6.36 2.21
CA ASN A 80 8.34 -5.88 2.77
C ASN A 80 8.20 -5.56 4.27
N ALA A 81 7.06 -5.03 4.71
CA ALA A 81 6.77 -4.79 6.12
C ALA A 81 6.73 -6.10 6.92
N LEU A 82 6.05 -7.12 6.39
CA LEU A 82 6.00 -8.44 7.02
C LEU A 82 7.38 -9.09 7.11
N LYS A 83 8.21 -8.95 6.07
CA LYS A 83 9.61 -9.40 6.10
C LYS A 83 10.39 -8.69 7.20
N ALA A 84 10.34 -7.36 7.24
CA ALA A 84 11.06 -6.56 8.22
C ALA A 84 10.63 -6.92 9.67
N LEU A 85 9.33 -7.04 9.91
CA LEU A 85 8.80 -7.43 11.23
C LEU A 85 9.24 -8.85 11.62
N GLY A 86 9.34 -9.77 10.66
CA GLY A 86 9.76 -11.16 10.88
C GLY A 86 11.27 -11.37 10.88
N GLY A 87 12.08 -10.31 10.69
CA GLY A 87 13.54 -10.44 10.54
C GLY A 87 13.97 -11.22 9.29
N ILE A 88 13.13 -11.24 8.25
CA ILE A 88 13.36 -11.97 7.00
C ILE A 88 14.12 -11.06 6.03
N HIS A 89 15.17 -11.58 5.41
CA HIS A 89 15.97 -10.83 4.44
C HIS A 89 15.13 -10.42 3.21
N ASP A 90 15.39 -9.23 2.67
CA ASP A 90 14.57 -8.65 1.58
C ASP A 90 14.60 -9.51 0.30
N ASP A 91 15.73 -10.15 0.00
CA ASP A 91 15.88 -11.02 -1.18
C ASP A 91 15.08 -12.33 -1.12
N ILE A 92 14.50 -12.68 0.03
CA ILE A 92 13.70 -13.89 0.16
C ILE A 92 12.33 -13.71 -0.49
N HIS A 93 12.01 -14.56 -1.46
CA HIS A 93 10.68 -14.64 -2.06
C HIS A 93 9.72 -15.41 -1.13
N LEU A 94 8.78 -14.70 -0.51
CA LEU A 94 7.76 -15.31 0.35
C LEU A 94 6.70 -16.09 -0.44
N ILE A 95 6.44 -15.69 -1.68
CA ILE A 95 5.43 -16.29 -2.55
C ILE A 95 6.12 -16.72 -3.84
N SER A 96 6.08 -18.01 -4.12
CA SER A 96 6.69 -18.58 -5.34
C SER A 96 5.91 -18.14 -6.60
N PRO A 97 6.59 -17.95 -7.75
CA PRO A 97 5.94 -17.74 -9.04
C PRO A 97 4.87 -18.80 -9.36
N ILE A 98 5.06 -20.05 -8.91
CA ILE A 98 4.09 -21.15 -9.09
C ILE A 98 2.72 -20.83 -8.45
N VAL A 99 2.70 -20.03 -7.38
CA VAL A 99 1.46 -19.58 -6.72
C VAL A 99 0.91 -18.31 -7.38
N ILE A 100 1.79 -17.40 -7.83
CA ILE A 100 1.41 -16.10 -8.42
C ILE A 100 0.84 -16.26 -9.84
N GLU A 101 1.51 -17.04 -10.69
CA GLU A 101 1.19 -17.16 -12.12
C GLU A 101 -0.25 -17.63 -12.38
N PRO A 102 -0.79 -18.65 -11.68
CA PRO A 102 -2.19 -19.05 -11.87
C PRO A 102 -3.18 -17.93 -11.55
N ILE A 103 -2.91 -17.12 -10.53
CA ILE A 103 -3.78 -15.98 -10.14
C ILE A 103 -3.75 -14.91 -11.24
N GLN A 104 -2.56 -14.56 -11.74
CA GLN A 104 -2.44 -13.59 -12.83
C GLN A 104 -3.11 -14.07 -14.12
N ARG A 105 -2.94 -15.36 -14.46
CA ARG A 105 -3.61 -15.97 -15.61
C ARG A 105 -5.12 -15.96 -15.47
N LEU A 106 -5.64 -16.21 -14.27
CA LEU A 106 -7.07 -16.08 -13.97
C LEU A 106 -7.56 -14.64 -14.25
N LYS A 107 -6.89 -13.63 -13.68
CA LYS A 107 -7.26 -12.21 -13.86
C LYS A 107 -7.32 -11.81 -15.32
N VAL A 108 -6.25 -12.04 -16.06
CA VAL A 108 -6.12 -11.51 -17.43
C VAL A 108 -6.76 -12.43 -18.47
N GLY A 109 -6.55 -13.73 -18.35
CA GLY A 109 -6.97 -14.70 -19.36
C GLY A 109 -8.45 -15.09 -19.26
N PHE A 110 -9.05 -15.05 -18.07
CA PHE A 110 -10.41 -15.54 -17.86
C PHE A 110 -11.38 -14.47 -17.32
N LEU A 111 -10.92 -13.57 -16.45
CA LEU A 111 -11.76 -12.51 -15.87
C LEU A 111 -11.73 -11.20 -16.67
N GLY A 112 -10.92 -11.12 -17.75
CA GLY A 112 -10.87 -9.96 -18.63
C GLY A 112 -10.17 -8.73 -18.04
N ASN A 113 -9.54 -8.83 -16.87
CA ASN A 113 -8.80 -7.73 -16.28
C ASN A 113 -7.56 -7.40 -17.12
N HIS A 114 -7.34 -6.11 -17.39
CA HIS A 114 -6.17 -5.70 -18.18
C HIS A 114 -4.91 -5.52 -17.35
N ASN A 115 -5.05 -5.53 -16.01
CA ASN A 115 -3.95 -5.36 -15.07
C ASN A 115 -3.59 -6.71 -14.42
N PRO A 116 -2.41 -7.29 -14.73
CA PRO A 116 -1.97 -8.56 -14.15
C PRO A 116 -1.48 -8.42 -12.70
N ARG A 117 -1.31 -7.18 -12.19
CA ARG A 117 -0.75 -6.97 -10.85
C ARG A 117 -1.71 -7.47 -9.77
N LEU A 118 -1.14 -8.07 -8.74
CA LEU A 118 -1.92 -8.57 -7.62
C LEU A 118 -2.28 -7.45 -6.64
N HIS A 119 -3.53 -7.47 -6.17
CA HIS A 119 -4.05 -6.65 -5.07
C HIS A 119 -3.63 -7.24 -3.71
N ASN A 120 -3.84 -6.47 -2.64
CA ASN A 120 -3.44 -6.89 -1.29
C ASN A 120 -4.15 -8.16 -0.81
N ASP A 121 -5.44 -8.34 -1.14
CA ASP A 121 -6.19 -9.55 -0.80
C ASP A 121 -5.65 -10.79 -1.52
N GLU A 122 -5.39 -10.68 -2.83
CA GLU A 122 -4.79 -11.76 -3.63
C GLU A 122 -3.40 -12.14 -3.09
N ILE A 123 -2.61 -11.15 -2.64
CA ILE A 123 -1.31 -11.39 -2.03
C ILE A 123 -1.41 -12.05 -0.66
N LEU A 124 -2.37 -11.65 0.18
CA LEU A 124 -2.58 -12.30 1.47
C LEU A 124 -3.05 -13.75 1.31
N ILE A 125 -3.92 -14.02 0.33
CA ILE A 125 -4.35 -15.38 -0.02
C ILE A 125 -3.14 -16.20 -0.51
N ALA A 126 -2.35 -15.67 -1.44
CA ALA A 126 -1.16 -16.35 -1.96
C ALA A 126 -0.09 -16.59 -0.89
N LEU A 127 0.09 -15.64 0.03
CA LEU A 127 0.97 -15.79 1.19
C LEU A 127 0.47 -16.89 2.12
N SER A 128 -0.83 -16.93 2.41
CA SER A 128 -1.45 -17.98 3.24
C SER A 128 -1.31 -19.36 2.62
N ILE A 129 -1.43 -19.49 1.30
CA ILE A 129 -1.20 -20.77 0.60
C ILE A 129 0.28 -21.17 0.71
N SER A 130 1.18 -20.20 0.51
CA SER A 130 2.63 -20.45 0.59
C SER A 130 3.06 -20.86 2.00
N ALA A 131 2.44 -20.30 3.03
CA ALA A 131 2.71 -20.61 4.43
C ALA A 131 2.47 -22.09 4.80
N ALA A 132 1.60 -22.79 4.07
CA ALA A 132 1.35 -24.22 4.28
C ALA A 132 2.58 -25.10 4.01
N THR A 133 3.53 -24.66 3.17
CA THR A 133 4.71 -25.43 2.76
C THR A 133 6.02 -24.67 2.91
N ASN A 134 5.98 -23.37 3.23
CA ASN A 134 7.14 -22.51 3.42
C ASN A 134 7.12 -21.88 4.83
N PRO A 135 7.98 -22.35 5.76
CA PRO A 135 8.07 -21.80 7.11
C PRO A 135 8.38 -20.30 7.15
N THR A 136 9.12 -19.77 6.18
CA THR A 136 9.44 -18.34 6.10
C THR A 136 8.21 -17.52 5.70
N ALA A 137 7.33 -18.06 4.85
CA ALA A 137 6.06 -17.44 4.53
C ALA A 137 5.10 -17.46 5.73
N GLN A 138 5.08 -18.55 6.50
CA GLN A 138 4.33 -18.62 7.77
C GLN A 138 4.84 -17.57 8.77
N LEU A 139 6.16 -17.46 8.95
CA LEU A 139 6.76 -16.46 9.82
C LEU A 139 6.34 -15.04 9.45
N ALA A 140 6.29 -14.72 8.15
CA ALA A 140 5.79 -13.43 7.66
C ALA A 140 4.29 -13.25 7.94
N LEU A 141 3.47 -14.27 7.70
CA LEU A 141 2.02 -14.24 7.94
C LEU A 141 1.71 -13.99 9.42
N ASP A 142 2.48 -14.58 10.33
CA ASP A 142 2.34 -14.40 11.78
C ASP A 142 2.60 -12.96 12.25
N GLN A 143 3.23 -12.11 11.41
CA GLN A 143 3.48 -10.70 11.74
C GLN A 143 2.28 -9.77 11.45
N LEU A 144 1.23 -10.24 10.78
CA LEU A 144 0.07 -9.41 10.42
C LEU A 144 -0.50 -8.59 11.59
N PRO A 145 -0.66 -9.13 12.82
CA PRO A 145 -1.19 -8.35 13.95
C PRO A 145 -0.34 -7.13 14.32
N ARG A 146 0.98 -7.17 14.04
CA ARG A 146 1.92 -6.08 14.34
C ARG A 146 1.82 -4.90 13.38
N LEU A 147 1.07 -5.03 12.30
CA LEU A 147 0.78 -3.92 11.37
C LEU A 147 -0.27 -2.95 11.94
N ARG A 148 -1.02 -3.35 12.96
CA ARG A 148 -2.06 -2.51 13.57
C ARG A 148 -1.43 -1.27 14.20
N GLY A 149 -1.95 -0.10 13.84
CA GLY A 149 -1.43 1.19 14.30
C GLY A 149 -0.21 1.69 13.52
N CYS A 150 0.31 0.93 12.55
CA CYS A 150 1.37 1.42 11.68
C CYS A 150 0.85 2.51 10.75
N GLU A 151 1.69 3.50 10.47
CA GLU A 151 1.37 4.62 9.61
C GLU A 151 1.85 4.33 8.19
N ALA A 152 0.97 4.41 7.20
CA ALA A 152 1.31 4.20 5.79
C ALA A 152 0.93 5.39 4.91
N HIS A 153 1.69 5.59 3.84
CA HIS A 153 1.38 6.55 2.80
C HIS A 153 1.59 5.95 1.41
N SER A 154 0.62 6.19 0.52
CA SER A 154 0.71 5.82 -0.89
C SER A 154 0.93 7.06 -1.75
N SER A 155 1.84 6.97 -2.71
CA SER A 155 2.07 8.04 -3.67
C SER A 155 0.95 8.15 -4.71
N VAL A 156 -0.14 7.39 -4.61
CA VAL A 156 -1.32 7.49 -5.48
C VAL A 156 -2.57 7.12 -4.69
N ILE A 157 -3.73 7.56 -5.16
CA ILE A 157 -5.03 7.06 -4.68
C ILE A 157 -5.11 5.55 -4.98
N LEU A 158 -5.24 4.75 -3.93
CA LEU A 158 -5.40 3.29 -4.02
C LEU A 158 -6.83 2.90 -4.42
N SER A 159 -6.96 1.68 -4.94
CA SER A 159 -8.28 1.06 -5.15
C SER A 159 -9.04 0.90 -3.83
N GLN A 160 -10.37 0.81 -3.91
CA GLN A 160 -11.19 0.58 -2.72
C GLN A 160 -10.89 -0.78 -2.07
N ILE A 161 -10.57 -1.80 -2.87
CA ILE A 161 -10.19 -3.14 -2.40
C ILE A 161 -8.92 -3.04 -1.57
N ASP A 162 -7.85 -2.47 -2.13
CA ASP A 162 -6.56 -2.35 -1.45
C ASP A 162 -6.64 -1.51 -0.17
N SER A 163 -7.31 -0.36 -0.24
CA SER A 163 -7.48 0.50 0.94
C SER A 163 -8.33 -0.15 2.03
N SER A 164 -9.34 -0.95 1.66
CA SER A 164 -10.15 -1.71 2.63
C SER A 164 -9.34 -2.78 3.33
N VAL A 165 -8.50 -3.53 2.61
CA VAL A 165 -7.63 -4.56 3.19
C VAL A 165 -6.66 -3.95 4.19
N LEU A 166 -5.94 -2.88 3.82
CA LEU A 166 -4.99 -2.23 4.72
C LEU A 166 -5.67 -1.68 5.98
N ARG A 167 -6.88 -1.10 5.85
CA ARG A 167 -7.66 -0.67 7.02
C ARG A 167 -8.11 -1.82 7.91
N LYS A 168 -8.49 -2.97 7.34
CA LYS A 168 -8.84 -4.18 8.11
C LYS A 168 -7.64 -4.74 8.89
N LEU A 169 -6.43 -4.57 8.36
CA LEU A 169 -5.18 -4.85 9.09
C LEU A 169 -4.85 -3.80 10.16
N GLY A 170 -5.66 -2.75 10.29
CA GLY A 170 -5.47 -1.68 11.25
C GLY A 170 -4.37 -0.69 10.88
N ILE A 171 -3.99 -0.61 9.61
CA ILE A 171 -2.99 0.35 9.12
C ILE A 171 -3.66 1.71 8.89
N ASN A 172 -3.05 2.76 9.41
CA ASN A 172 -3.47 4.14 9.21
C ASN A 172 -2.95 4.63 7.86
N LEU A 173 -3.81 4.58 6.84
CA LEU A 173 -3.44 4.88 5.45
C LEU A 173 -3.78 6.32 5.05
N THR A 174 -2.85 6.97 4.37
CA THR A 174 -3.03 8.22 3.63
C THR A 174 -2.54 8.05 2.18
N CYS A 175 -3.00 8.90 1.27
CA CYS A 175 -2.62 8.85 -0.15
C CYS A 175 -2.38 10.25 -0.70
N GLU A 176 -1.48 10.39 -1.66
CA GLU A 176 -1.43 11.59 -2.50
C GLU A 176 -2.71 11.72 -3.36
N PRO A 177 -3.22 12.94 -3.60
CA PRO A 177 -4.48 13.19 -4.32
C PRO A 177 -4.32 13.10 -5.85
N HIS A 178 -3.69 12.04 -6.33
CA HIS A 178 -3.60 11.75 -7.77
C HIS A 178 -3.76 10.27 -8.07
N TYR A 179 -4.36 9.98 -9.22
CA TYR A 179 -4.57 8.61 -9.70
C TYR A 179 -3.31 8.08 -10.39
N GLN A 180 -3.13 6.76 -10.34
CA GLN A 180 -2.09 6.08 -11.10
C GLN A 180 -2.28 6.19 -12.62
N THR A 181 -3.53 6.22 -13.09
CA THR A 181 -3.86 6.31 -14.52
C THR A 181 -4.67 7.57 -14.80
N LYS A 182 -4.58 8.09 -16.04
CA LYS A 182 -5.41 9.23 -16.49
C LYS A 182 -6.90 8.85 -16.69
N LYS A 183 -7.30 7.60 -16.45
CA LYS A 183 -8.69 7.16 -16.58
C LYS A 183 -9.43 7.46 -15.27
N LEU A 184 -10.47 8.26 -15.36
CA LEU A 184 -11.32 8.71 -14.25
C LEU A 184 -12.15 7.57 -13.60
N TYR A 185 -12.10 6.35 -14.14
CA TYR A 185 -12.88 5.20 -13.68
C TYR A 185 -11.97 4.01 -13.38
N HIS A 186 -12.13 3.45 -12.17
CA HIS A 186 -11.64 2.14 -11.80
C HIS A 186 -12.81 1.16 -11.94
N HIS A 187 -12.80 0.34 -13.00
CA HIS A 187 -13.64 -0.85 -13.12
C HIS A 187 -12.76 -2.07 -12.91
#